data_AF-A0A7K1KQB6-F1
#
_entry.id   AF-A0A7K1KQB6-F1
#
_cell.length_a   1.000
_cell.length_b   1.000
_cell.length_c   1.000
_cell.angle_alpha   90.00
_cell.angle_beta   90.00
_cell.angle_gamma   90.00
#
_symmetry.space_group_name_H-M   'P 1'
#
loop_
_entity.id
_entity.type
_entity.pdbx_description
1 polymer ?
#
loop_
_entity_poly.entity_id
_entity_poly.type
_entity_poly.pdbx_seq_one_letter_code
_entity_poly.pdbx_strand_id
1 'polypeptide(L)'
;MNEYYEIINETGDGSNKYTADILLKQKLSKDKISKICESLHKLKGKKCIFSHFSFYLPSQHPTTDDAWAVGIFNPHLQVELGLTITNEALLKKQINLAADDLGSWIDEIQEGATYTLKKEDSKFILAVNPSHSKGYRFCIVQDTKCKQLFENQFSEFGEMYFIDSEGNLQLYDQDGLIRTLKKIG
;
A
#
# COMPACT_ATOMS: atom_id res chain seq x y z
N MET A 1 2.76 19.02 18.22
CA MET A 1 2.54 18.12 17.06
C MET A 1 3.28 16.83 17.33
N ASN A 2 2.66 15.68 17.08
CA ASN A 2 3.34 14.40 17.24
C ASN A 2 4.40 14.26 16.13
N GLU A 3 5.62 13.87 16.48
CA GLU A 3 6.73 13.86 15.50
C GLU A 3 6.56 12.78 14.43
N TYR A 4 5.69 11.80 14.64
CA TYR A 4 5.60 10.59 13.83
C TYR A 4 4.36 10.47 12.94
N TYR A 5 3.24 11.11 13.31
CA TYR A 5 1.97 10.92 12.64
C TYR A 5 1.03 12.12 12.75
N GLU A 6 0.04 12.14 11.87
CA GLU A 6 -1.09 13.05 11.86
C GLU A 6 -2.39 12.24 11.81
N ILE A 7 -3.41 12.64 12.59
CA ILE A 7 -4.76 12.08 12.46
C ILE A 7 -5.45 12.88 11.37
N ILE A 8 -5.82 12.21 10.29
CA ILE A 8 -6.39 12.85 9.09
C ILE A 8 -7.91 12.68 9.03
N ASN A 9 -8.45 11.68 9.73
CA ASN A 9 -9.88 11.49 9.91
C ASN A 9 -10.12 10.82 11.28
N GLU A 10 -11.17 11.23 11.98
CA GLU A 10 -11.62 10.56 13.20
C GLU A 10 -13.15 10.49 13.22
N THR A 11 -13.69 9.33 13.56
CA THR A 11 -15.14 9.16 13.77
C THR A 11 -15.39 8.40 15.08
N GLY A 12 -16.46 8.74 15.77
CA GLY A 12 -16.89 7.98 16.94
C GLY A 12 -18.11 8.58 17.61
N ASP A 13 -18.99 7.71 18.07
CA ASP A 13 -20.21 8.09 18.82
C ASP A 13 -19.97 8.19 20.33
N GLY A 14 -18.76 7.86 20.79
CA GLY A 14 -18.36 7.92 22.19
C GLY A 14 -18.93 6.78 23.05
N SER A 15 -19.65 5.82 22.46
CA SER A 15 -20.28 4.70 23.18
C SER A 15 -19.91 3.33 22.62
N ASN A 16 -19.83 3.16 21.30
CA ASN A 16 -19.68 1.84 20.70
C ASN A 16 -18.35 1.70 19.96
N LYS A 17 -18.04 2.67 19.10
CA LYS A 17 -16.94 2.57 18.15
C LYS A 17 -16.20 3.90 18.03
N TYR A 18 -14.87 3.79 18.04
CA TYR A 18 -13.97 4.87 17.65
C TYR A 18 -13.14 4.41 16.44
N THR A 19 -13.04 5.22 15.41
CA THR A 19 -12.13 4.99 14.29
C THR A 19 -11.25 6.20 14.05
N ALA A 20 -10.02 5.97 13.63
CA ALA A 20 -9.15 7.03 13.15
C ALA A 20 -8.30 6.56 11.98
N ASP A 21 -8.21 7.40 10.96
CA ASP A 21 -7.26 7.27 9.87
C ASP A 21 -6.06 8.15 10.18
N ILE A 22 -4.87 7.57 10.07
CA ILE A 22 -3.63 8.13 10.60
C ILE A 22 -2.58 8.12 9.50
N LEU A 23 -2.08 9.29 9.13
CA LEU A 23 -0.96 9.42 8.19
C LEU A 23 0.36 9.37 8.96
N LEU A 24 1.20 8.38 8.64
CA LEU A 24 2.55 8.25 9.17
C LEU A 24 3.54 9.01 8.28
N LYS A 25 4.59 9.57 8.88
CA LYS A 25 5.70 10.14 8.11
C LYS A 25 6.60 9.07 7.48
N GLN A 26 6.67 7.89 8.09
CA GLN A 26 7.51 6.78 7.67
C GLN A 26 7.03 5.46 8.33
N LYS A 27 7.53 4.32 7.85
CA LYS A 27 7.31 3.02 8.47
C LYS A 27 7.81 3.00 9.91
N LEU A 28 7.02 2.41 10.82
CA LEU A 28 7.35 2.26 12.23
C LEU A 28 7.41 0.78 12.63
N SER A 29 8.02 0.48 13.78
CA SER A 29 7.96 -0.88 14.32
C SER A 29 6.58 -1.19 14.91
N LYS A 30 6.27 -2.48 15.05
CA LYS A 30 5.02 -2.94 15.69
C LYS A 30 4.85 -2.34 17.07
N ASP A 31 5.91 -2.31 17.88
CA ASP A 31 5.88 -1.71 19.21
C ASP A 31 5.52 -0.22 19.21
N LYS A 32 6.01 0.54 18.22
CA LYS A 32 5.68 1.96 18.08
C LYS A 32 4.21 2.13 17.68
N ILE A 33 3.73 1.34 16.72
CA ILE A 33 2.31 1.35 16.33
C ILE A 33 1.42 0.96 17.51
N SER A 34 1.77 -0.09 18.26
CA SER A 34 1.02 -0.51 19.44
C SER A 34 0.93 0.62 20.48
N LYS A 35 2.04 1.30 20.77
CA LYS A 35 2.05 2.45 21.69
C LYS A 35 1.16 3.60 21.20
N ILE A 36 1.10 3.84 19.90
CA ILE A 36 0.20 4.85 19.32
C ILE A 36 -1.26 4.43 19.52
N CYS A 37 -1.63 3.19 19.14
CA CYS A 37 -2.98 2.65 19.32
C CYS A 37 -3.43 2.72 20.78
N GLU A 38 -2.59 2.30 21.72
CA GLU A 38 -2.91 2.38 23.16
C GLU A 38 -3.12 3.82 23.62
N SER A 39 -2.28 4.75 23.16
CA SER A 39 -2.39 6.16 23.53
C SER A 39 -3.69 6.77 22.98
N LEU A 40 -4.03 6.50 21.72
CA LEU A 40 -5.26 6.97 21.10
C LEU A 40 -6.49 6.33 21.74
N HIS A 41 -6.46 5.02 22.03
CA HIS A 41 -7.54 4.37 22.74
C HIS A 41 -7.72 4.96 24.14
N LYS A 42 -6.66 5.19 24.91
CA LYS A 42 -6.74 5.81 26.25
C LYS A 42 -7.30 7.24 26.22
N LEU A 43 -6.94 8.04 25.21
CA LEU A 43 -7.32 9.45 25.12
C LEU A 43 -8.71 9.66 24.50
N LYS A 44 -9.06 8.88 23.47
CA LYS A 44 -10.22 9.10 22.60
C LYS A 44 -11.18 7.92 22.61
N GLY A 45 -10.66 6.69 22.62
CA GLY A 45 -11.45 5.45 22.52
C GLY A 45 -11.90 4.84 23.86
N LYS A 46 -11.54 5.42 25.02
CA LYS A 46 -11.66 4.77 26.34
C LYS A 46 -13.09 4.35 26.71
N LYS A 47 -14.08 5.07 26.18
CA LYS A 47 -15.51 4.78 26.41
C LYS A 47 -16.11 3.83 25.37
N CYS A 48 -15.37 3.53 24.31
CA CYS A 48 -15.82 2.69 23.21
C CYS A 48 -15.46 1.23 23.48
N ILE A 49 -16.38 0.33 23.13
CA ILE A 49 -16.17 -1.12 23.18
C ILE A 49 -15.14 -1.55 22.13
N PHE A 50 -15.11 -0.83 21.02
CA PHE A 50 -14.29 -1.13 19.85
C PHE A 50 -13.51 0.11 19.40
N SER A 51 -12.23 -0.06 19.07
CA SER A 51 -11.44 0.99 18.39
C SER A 51 -10.71 0.43 17.18
N HIS A 52 -10.77 1.13 16.05
CA HIS A 52 -10.07 0.77 14.81
C HIS A 52 -9.16 1.91 14.37
N PHE A 53 -7.90 1.60 14.08
CA PHE A 53 -6.90 2.58 13.68
C PHE A 53 -6.29 2.14 12.37
N SER A 54 -6.48 2.93 11.31
CA SER A 54 -5.91 2.69 9.99
C SER A 54 -4.68 3.58 9.83
N PHE A 55 -3.52 2.99 9.55
CA PHE A 55 -2.26 3.72 9.39
C PHE A 55 -1.81 3.71 7.92
N TYR A 56 -1.67 4.89 7.34
CA TYR A 56 -1.27 5.09 5.95
C TYR A 56 0.14 5.66 5.87
N LEU A 57 0.89 5.29 4.83
CA LEU A 57 2.17 5.90 4.45
C LEU A 57 1.94 7.04 3.45
N PRO A 58 2.91 7.97 3.26
CA PRO A 58 2.74 9.09 2.33
C PRO A 58 2.55 8.69 0.86
N SER A 59 2.89 7.47 0.49
CA SER A 59 2.70 6.86 -0.84
C SER A 59 1.27 6.35 -1.07
N GLN A 60 0.45 6.28 -0.02
CA GLN A 60 -0.89 5.71 -0.05
C GLN A 60 -1.94 6.81 -0.01
N HIS A 61 -3.04 6.62 -0.75
CA HIS A 61 -4.20 7.49 -0.63
C HIS A 61 -4.98 7.09 0.63
N PRO A 62 -5.07 7.96 1.66
CA PRO A 62 -5.91 7.66 2.81
C PRO A 62 -7.38 7.71 2.38
N THR A 63 -8.18 6.72 2.81
CA THR A 63 -9.58 6.38 2.42
C THR A 63 -9.72 5.09 1.62
N THR A 64 -8.62 4.47 1.18
CA THR A 64 -8.67 3.12 0.61
C THR A 64 -8.66 2.07 1.73
N ASP A 65 -9.20 0.88 1.46
CA ASP A 65 -9.18 -0.28 2.38
C ASP A 65 -7.75 -0.86 2.57
N ASP A 66 -6.73 -0.18 2.03
CA ASP A 66 -5.35 -0.65 1.92
C ASP A 66 -4.40 0.05 2.91
N ALA A 67 -4.83 0.24 4.17
CA ALA A 67 -3.94 0.81 5.18
C ALA A 67 -2.64 -0.02 5.32
N TRP A 68 -1.48 0.63 5.39
CA TRP A 68 -0.21 -0.06 5.62
C TRP A 68 -0.20 -0.81 6.94
N ALA A 69 -0.80 -0.28 8.01
CA ALA A 69 -0.98 -1.03 9.25
C ALA A 69 -2.36 -0.81 9.83
N VAL A 70 -2.83 -1.79 10.59
CA VAL A 70 -4.10 -1.70 11.30
C VAL A 70 -3.92 -2.03 12.77
N GLY A 71 -4.59 -1.26 13.61
CA GLY A 71 -4.70 -1.50 15.05
C GLY A 71 -6.15 -1.68 15.43
N ILE A 72 -6.50 -2.83 16.00
CA ILE A 72 -7.87 -3.13 16.44
C ILE A 72 -7.86 -3.39 17.94
N PHE A 73 -8.70 -2.65 18.67
CA PHE A 73 -8.89 -2.83 20.10
C PHE A 73 -10.25 -3.47 20.33
N ASN A 74 -10.27 -4.78 20.62
CA ASN A 74 -11.50 -5.53 20.89
C ASN A 74 -11.24 -6.89 21.59
N PRO A 75 -11.32 -7.00 22.93
CA PRO A 75 -11.08 -5.95 23.93
C PRO A 75 -9.58 -5.71 24.17
N HIS A 76 -8.71 -6.50 23.54
CA HIS A 76 -7.27 -6.34 23.59
C HIS A 76 -6.78 -5.76 22.27
N LEU A 77 -5.62 -5.08 22.33
CA LEU A 77 -4.99 -4.54 21.14
C LEU A 77 -4.39 -5.66 20.29
N GLN A 78 -4.80 -5.71 19.03
CA GLN A 78 -4.16 -6.44 17.96
C GLN A 78 -3.59 -5.43 16.96
N VAL A 79 -2.35 -5.65 16.54
CA VAL A 79 -1.69 -4.82 15.53
C VAL A 79 -1.17 -5.72 14.43
N GLU A 80 -1.56 -5.39 13.21
CA GLU A 80 -1.06 -5.98 11.99
C GLU A 80 -0.32 -4.92 11.20
N LEU A 81 0.86 -5.28 10.73
CA LEU A 81 1.66 -4.42 9.87
C LEU A 81 1.64 -5.01 8.46
N GLY A 82 1.69 -4.13 7.49
CA GLY A 82 2.04 -4.44 6.12
C GLY A 82 3.55 -4.65 5.99
N LEU A 83 4.11 -4.27 4.83
CA LEU A 83 5.48 -4.61 4.51
C LEU A 83 6.46 -3.89 5.45
N THR A 84 7.16 -4.67 6.26
CA THR A 84 8.17 -4.15 7.21
C THR A 84 9.45 -3.75 6.48
N ILE A 85 10.25 -2.86 7.10
CA ILE A 85 11.56 -2.43 6.56
C ILE A 85 12.47 -3.64 6.27
N THR A 86 12.47 -4.64 7.16
CA THR A 86 13.29 -5.84 7.00
C THR A 86 12.82 -6.69 5.82
N ASN A 87 11.51 -6.91 5.68
CA ASN A 87 10.95 -7.69 4.58
C ASN A 87 11.12 -6.97 3.24
N GLU A 88 10.95 -5.65 3.23
CA GLU A 88 11.22 -4.83 2.04
C GLU A 88 12.67 -4.98 1.59
N ALA A 89 13.64 -4.94 2.51
CA ALA A 89 15.04 -5.15 2.18
C ALA A 89 15.32 -6.56 1.63
N LEU A 90 14.59 -7.58 2.10
CA LEU A 90 14.67 -8.93 1.56
C LEU A 90 14.09 -9.01 0.14
N LEU A 91 12.91 -8.41 -0.10
CA LEU A 91 12.30 -8.34 -1.43
C LEU A 91 13.20 -7.60 -2.43
N LYS A 92 13.80 -6.48 -2.02
CA LYS A 92 14.77 -5.74 -2.85
C LYS A 92 15.96 -6.59 -3.26
N LYS A 93 16.45 -7.48 -2.40
CA LYS A 93 17.56 -8.40 -2.73
C LYS A 93 17.15 -9.53 -3.66
N GLN A 94 15.86 -9.87 -3.72
CA GLN A 94 15.34 -10.92 -4.59
C GLN A 94 15.02 -10.42 -6.01
N ILE A 95 14.87 -9.09 -6.18
CA ILE A 95 14.68 -8.49 -7.50
C ILE A 95 15.97 -8.67 -8.31
N ASN A 96 15.86 -9.43 -9.38
CA ASN A 96 16.91 -9.59 -10.39
C ASN A 96 16.39 -9.03 -11.71
N LEU A 97 16.76 -7.77 -12.00
CA LEU A 97 16.34 -7.09 -13.22
C LEU A 97 17.09 -7.67 -14.43
N ALA A 98 16.34 -8.14 -15.42
CA ALA A 98 16.89 -8.49 -16.72
C ALA A 98 17.07 -7.22 -17.59
N ALA A 99 17.88 -7.31 -18.64
CA ALA A 99 18.15 -6.17 -19.54
C ALA A 99 16.88 -5.61 -20.22
N ASP A 100 15.87 -6.45 -20.41
CA ASP A 100 14.60 -6.09 -21.06
C ASP A 100 13.52 -5.61 -20.06
N ASP A 101 13.86 -5.49 -18.78
CA ASP A 101 12.96 -5.01 -17.75
C ASP A 101 12.88 -3.48 -17.82
N LEU A 102 11.66 -2.96 -17.93
CA LEU A 102 11.39 -1.52 -17.98
C LEU A 102 11.38 -0.88 -16.59
N GLY A 103 11.13 -1.70 -15.56
CA GLY A 103 11.22 -1.29 -14.17
C GLY A 103 10.69 -2.34 -13.21
N SER A 104 11.06 -2.16 -11.94
CA SER A 104 10.48 -2.88 -10.81
C SER A 104 10.06 -1.94 -9.69
N TRP A 105 8.97 -2.30 -9.02
CA TRP A 105 8.36 -1.55 -7.92
C TRP A 105 7.99 -2.51 -6.79
N ILE A 106 7.93 -2.02 -5.56
CA ILE A 106 7.41 -2.76 -4.41
C ILE A 106 6.11 -2.12 -3.95
N ASP A 107 5.13 -2.98 -3.73
CA ASP A 107 3.92 -2.68 -2.99
C ASP A 107 4.15 -2.94 -1.50
N GLU A 108 3.83 -1.94 -0.70
CA GLU A 108 4.07 -1.92 0.74
C GLU A 108 2.87 -2.46 1.54
N ILE A 109 1.77 -2.79 0.87
CA ILE A 109 0.54 -3.27 1.50
C ILE A 109 0.63 -4.76 1.83
N GLN A 110 0.03 -5.16 2.96
CA GLN A 110 0.05 -6.53 3.48
C GLN A 110 1.50 -7.08 3.53
N GLU A 111 1.73 -8.32 3.12
CA GLU A 111 3.07 -8.91 3.15
C GLU A 111 4.00 -8.38 2.04
N GLY A 112 3.49 -7.46 1.21
CA GLY A 112 4.18 -6.82 0.10
C GLY A 112 4.25 -7.69 -1.16
N ALA A 113 4.35 -7.00 -2.29
CA ALA A 113 4.51 -7.64 -3.59
C ALA A 113 5.54 -6.89 -4.44
N THR A 114 6.18 -7.60 -5.35
CA THR A 114 7.02 -6.98 -6.38
C THR A 114 6.26 -6.92 -7.69
N TYR A 115 6.30 -5.76 -8.33
CA TYR A 115 5.75 -5.52 -9.65
C TYR A 115 6.94 -5.36 -10.60
N THR A 116 6.97 -6.13 -11.68
CA THR A 116 8.01 -6.01 -12.72
C THR A 116 7.35 -5.87 -14.07
N LEU A 117 7.68 -4.79 -14.77
CA LEU A 117 7.21 -4.55 -16.12
C LEU A 117 8.31 -4.96 -17.10
N LYS A 118 7.98 -5.85 -18.02
CA LYS A 118 8.88 -6.32 -19.07
C LYS A 118 8.26 -6.12 -20.44
N LYS A 119 9.11 -5.94 -21.45
CA LYS A 119 8.68 -6.03 -22.84
C LYS A 119 9.04 -7.41 -23.38
N GLU A 120 8.02 -8.19 -23.73
CA GLU A 120 8.19 -9.50 -24.38
C GLU A 120 7.60 -9.38 -25.79
N ASP A 121 8.46 -9.51 -26.81
CA ASP A 121 8.13 -9.27 -28.21
C ASP A 121 7.48 -7.88 -28.45
N SER A 122 6.22 -7.87 -28.87
CA SER A 122 5.39 -6.68 -29.13
C SER A 122 4.44 -6.35 -27.98
N LYS A 123 4.53 -7.05 -26.84
CA LYS A 123 3.62 -6.90 -25.70
C LYS A 123 4.36 -6.42 -24.45
N PHE A 124 3.60 -5.81 -23.55
CA PHE A 124 4.06 -5.47 -22.22
C PHE A 124 3.46 -6.46 -21.23
N ILE A 125 4.31 -6.98 -20.34
CA ILE A 125 3.92 -7.96 -19.34
C ILE A 125 4.20 -7.37 -17.96
N LEU A 126 3.17 -7.24 -17.14
CA LEU A 126 3.30 -6.91 -15.73
C LEU A 126 3.26 -8.19 -14.91
N ALA A 127 4.39 -8.56 -14.31
CA ALA A 127 4.46 -9.66 -13.35
C ALA A 127 4.29 -9.12 -11.93
N VAL A 128 3.34 -9.67 -11.18
CA VAL A 128 3.11 -9.38 -9.77
C VAL A 128 3.49 -10.62 -8.96
N ASN A 129 4.49 -10.49 -8.10
CA ASN A 129 4.94 -11.58 -7.22
C ASN A 129 4.72 -11.17 -5.76
N PRO A 130 3.62 -11.63 -5.14
CA PRO A 130 3.42 -11.49 -3.70
C PRO A 130 4.48 -12.29 -2.94
N SER A 131 4.88 -11.80 -1.76
CA SER A 131 5.97 -12.36 -0.97
C SER A 131 5.77 -13.82 -0.50
N HIS A 132 4.52 -14.25 -0.30
CA HIS A 132 4.19 -15.58 0.23
C HIS A 132 3.28 -16.42 -0.69
N SER A 133 3.03 -15.99 -1.93
CA SER A 133 2.18 -16.73 -2.86
C SER A 133 2.80 -16.84 -4.25
N LYS A 134 2.20 -17.67 -5.10
CA LYS A 134 2.63 -17.77 -6.50
C LYS A 134 2.27 -16.47 -7.20
N GLY A 135 3.26 -15.87 -7.84
CA GLY A 135 3.05 -14.69 -8.67
C GLY A 135 2.11 -14.96 -9.84
N TYR A 136 1.52 -13.88 -10.35
CA TYR A 136 0.67 -13.87 -11.52
C TYR A 136 1.17 -12.82 -12.52
N ARG A 137 0.74 -12.95 -13.77
CA ARG A 137 1.18 -12.08 -14.86
C ARG A 137 -0.02 -11.54 -15.62
N PHE A 138 0.03 -10.26 -15.96
CA PHE A 138 -0.92 -9.61 -16.83
C PHE A 138 -0.24 -9.25 -18.14
N CYS A 139 -0.91 -9.55 -19.25
CA CYS A 139 -0.63 -8.81 -20.48
C CYS A 139 -1.30 -7.44 -20.34
N ILE A 140 -0.50 -6.39 -20.44
CA ILE A 140 -1.00 -5.02 -20.43
C ILE A 140 -0.77 -4.41 -21.80
N VAL A 141 -1.70 -3.55 -22.22
CA VAL A 141 -1.59 -2.85 -23.50
C VAL A 141 -1.22 -1.40 -23.24
N GLN A 142 -0.10 -1.00 -23.83
CA GLN A 142 0.36 0.38 -23.78
C GLN A 142 -0.54 1.24 -24.67
N ASP A 143 -1.02 2.36 -24.13
CA ASP A 143 -1.77 3.32 -24.92
C ASP A 143 -0.85 3.94 -26.00
N THR A 144 -1.39 4.03 -27.21
CA THR A 144 -0.63 4.48 -28.38
C THR A 144 -0.33 5.98 -28.38
N LYS A 145 -1.13 6.77 -27.65
CA LYS A 145 -0.99 8.23 -27.51
C LYS A 145 -0.22 8.59 -26.25
N CYS A 146 -0.36 7.82 -25.18
CA CYS A 146 0.31 7.97 -23.91
C CYS A 146 1.11 6.69 -23.59
N LYS A 147 2.37 6.66 -24.00
CA LYS A 147 3.28 5.51 -23.79
C LYS A 147 3.53 5.16 -22.32
N GLN A 148 3.05 5.95 -21.38
CA GLN A 148 3.19 5.71 -19.94
C GLN A 148 1.96 5.01 -19.35
N LEU A 149 0.84 4.96 -20.08
CA LEU A 149 -0.40 4.33 -19.66
C LEU A 149 -0.45 2.89 -20.19
N PHE A 150 -0.83 1.96 -19.32
CA PHE A 150 -1.00 0.57 -19.63
C PHE A 150 -2.33 0.06 -19.06
N GLU A 151 -3.13 -0.55 -19.92
CA GLU A 151 -4.44 -1.10 -19.54
C GLU A 151 -4.35 -2.62 -19.35
N ASN A 152 -4.89 -3.12 -18.24
CA ASN A 152 -5.08 -4.55 -18.06
C ASN A 152 -6.36 -4.98 -18.80
N GLN A 153 -6.20 -5.58 -19.98
CA GLN A 153 -7.31 -6.01 -20.83
C GLN A 153 -8.21 -7.09 -20.21
N PHE A 154 -7.78 -7.68 -19.10
CA PHE A 154 -8.49 -8.74 -18.38
C PHE A 154 -8.99 -8.28 -17.01
N SER A 155 -8.85 -6.99 -16.67
CA SER A 155 -9.36 -6.48 -15.39
C SER A 155 -10.87 -6.32 -15.45
N GLU A 156 -11.59 -7.00 -14.56
CA GLU A 156 -13.04 -6.84 -14.38
C GLU A 156 -13.39 -5.45 -13.81
N PHE A 157 -12.42 -4.77 -13.20
CA PHE A 157 -12.59 -3.49 -12.52
C PHE A 157 -12.00 -2.30 -13.28
N GLY A 158 -11.38 -2.55 -14.45
CA GLY A 158 -10.79 -1.49 -15.28
C GLY A 158 -9.50 -0.91 -14.71
N GLU A 159 -8.69 -1.73 -14.03
CA GLU A 159 -7.40 -1.30 -13.48
C GLU A 159 -6.47 -0.77 -14.58
N MET A 160 -5.95 0.43 -14.35
CA MET A 160 -5.00 1.10 -15.22
C MET A 160 -3.68 1.33 -14.49
N TYR A 161 -2.58 1.18 -15.21
CA TYR A 161 -1.23 1.37 -14.70
C TYR A 161 -0.58 2.53 -15.43
N PHE A 162 -0.01 3.48 -14.69
CA PHE A 162 0.64 4.65 -15.27
C PHE A 162 2.05 4.82 -14.70
N ILE A 163 3.06 4.95 -15.57
CA ILE A 163 4.43 5.25 -15.13
C ILE A 163 4.63 6.76 -15.16
N ASP A 164 4.78 7.38 -14.00
CA ASP A 164 4.97 8.82 -13.91
C ASP A 164 6.36 9.29 -14.40
N SER A 165 6.58 10.60 -14.40
CA SER A 165 7.85 11.20 -14.85
C SER A 165 9.05 10.83 -13.98
N GLU A 166 8.82 10.39 -12.74
CA GLU A 166 9.87 9.90 -11.83
C GLU A 166 10.11 8.39 -12.01
N GLY A 167 9.31 7.74 -12.84
CA GLY A 167 9.36 6.31 -13.09
C GLY A 167 8.62 5.48 -12.04
N ASN A 168 7.81 6.10 -11.16
CA ASN A 168 6.96 5.37 -10.22
C ASN A 168 5.76 4.78 -10.95
N LEU A 169 5.28 3.64 -10.46
CA LEU A 169 4.10 2.98 -11.00
C LEU A 169 2.88 3.42 -10.21
N GLN A 170 1.95 4.10 -10.86
CA GLN A 170 0.66 4.51 -10.33
C GLN A 170 -0.41 3.50 -10.74
N LEU A 171 -1.22 3.08 -9.78
CA LEU A 171 -2.37 2.20 -10.02
C LEU A 171 -3.65 3.03 -9.89
N TYR A 172 -4.49 2.95 -10.92
CA TYR A 172 -5.78 3.63 -10.99
C TYR A 172 -6.91 2.61 -11.14
N ASP A 173 -8.08 2.98 -10.63
CA ASP A 173 -9.37 2.37 -10.97
C ASP A 173 -10.33 3.44 -11.54
N GLN A 174 -11.62 3.13 -11.56
CA GLN A 174 -12.66 4.03 -12.04
C GLN A 174 -12.88 5.25 -11.13
N ASP A 175 -12.50 5.15 -9.85
CA ASP A 175 -12.68 6.19 -8.84
C ASP A 175 -11.44 7.09 -8.70
N GLY A 176 -10.27 6.64 -9.18
CA GLY A 176 -9.09 7.47 -9.37
C GLY A 176 -7.79 6.77 -9.01
N LEU A 177 -6.81 7.54 -8.52
CA LEU A 177 -5.52 7.02 -8.09
C LEU A 177 -5.68 6.22 -6.80
N ILE A 178 -5.42 4.91 -6.88
CA ILE A 178 -5.42 4.03 -5.72
C ILE A 178 -4.11 4.20 -4.93
N ARG A 179 -2.96 4.11 -5.63
CA ARG A 179 -1.64 4.14 -4.99
C ARG A 179 -0.50 4.42 -5.97
N THR A 180 0.64 4.86 -5.41
CA THR A 180 1.91 5.05 -6.13
C THR A 180 2.98 4.14 -5.55
N LEU A 181 3.52 3.24 -6.38
CA LEU A 181 4.62 2.35 -6.04
C LEU A 181 5.95 2.96 -6.47
N LYS A 182 6.92 3.03 -5.54
CA LYS A 182 8.24 3.61 -5.83
C LYS A 182 9.11 2.67 -6.66
N LYS A 183 9.80 3.24 -7.65
CA LYS A 183 10.74 2.48 -8.48
C LYS A 183 11.96 2.04 -7.65
N ILE A 184 12.46 0.83 -7.91
CA ILE A 184 13.58 0.23 -7.17
C ILE A 184 14.81 0.01 -8.04
N GLY A 185 14.65 0.08 -9.36
CA GLY A 185 15.72 0.10 -10.37
C GLY A 185 15.18 0.66 -11.68
#